data_AF-A0A369K756-F1
#
_entry.id   AF-A0A369K756-F1
#
_cell.length_a   1.000
_cell.length_b   1.000
_cell.length_c   1.000
_cell.angle_alpha   90.00
_cell.angle_beta   90.00
_cell.angle_gamma   90.00
#
_symmetry.space_group_name_H-M   'P 1'
#
loop_
_entity.id
_entity.type
_entity.pdbx_description
1 polymer ?
#
loop_
_entity_poly.entity_id
_entity_poly.type
_entity_poly.pdbx_seq_one_letter_code
_entity_poly.pdbx_strand_id
1 'polypeptide(L)'
;MPHSSFKPATNTSAASIDFPQTHSTMSITHLASLSELDTILSKSKDKLSVIDFHATWCGPCHAIAPTFESLSKQYKNVNFLKCDVDAAKDIATRYAVSAMPTFIFLKGGVKVDQVRGANKAALEDAVRRHSGPASSSAFTGKGQTLGGGPAPIDIADVKSTVSQATGKVKNLDPQVKILLALAAAYLLFWYLS
;
A
#
# COMPACT_ATOMS: atom_id res chain seq x y z
N MET A 1 12.31 -57.70 -41.82
CA MET A 1 13.12 -57.26 -40.67
C MET A 1 12.85 -55.77 -40.44
N PRO A 2 12.21 -55.39 -39.33
CA PRO A 2 11.58 -54.08 -39.15
C PRO A 2 12.35 -53.20 -38.15
N HIS A 3 12.82 -52.01 -38.53
CA HIS A 3 13.23 -50.96 -37.57
C HIS A 3 13.22 -49.62 -38.32
N SER A 4 12.72 -48.50 -37.82
CA SER A 4 11.89 -48.18 -36.67
C SER A 4 11.43 -46.74 -36.90
N SER A 5 10.14 -46.45 -36.77
CA SER A 5 9.60 -45.10 -36.85
C SER A 5 10.19 -44.21 -35.76
N PHE A 6 10.96 -43.19 -36.15
CA PHE A 6 11.40 -42.14 -35.24
C PHE A 6 10.37 -41.00 -35.25
N LYS A 7 9.50 -40.98 -34.24
CA LYS A 7 8.64 -39.85 -33.89
C LYS A 7 9.51 -38.76 -33.21
N PRO A 8 9.38 -37.48 -33.56
CA PRO A 8 9.97 -36.41 -32.75
C PRO A 8 9.20 -36.30 -31.43
N ALA A 9 9.92 -36.44 -30.32
CA ALA A 9 9.41 -36.31 -28.97
C ALA A 9 9.01 -34.87 -28.67
N THR A 10 7.82 -34.72 -28.09
CA THR A 10 7.33 -33.55 -27.39
C THR A 10 8.25 -33.22 -26.23
N ASN A 11 9.09 -32.19 -26.36
CA ASN A 11 9.80 -31.63 -25.21
C ASN A 11 8.95 -30.53 -24.58
N THR A 12 7.90 -30.94 -23.87
CA THR A 12 7.24 -30.12 -22.86
C THR A 12 8.13 -30.14 -21.63
N SER A 13 9.18 -29.31 -21.63
CA SER A 13 9.90 -28.97 -20.41
C SER A 13 9.12 -27.87 -19.69
N ALA A 14 8.03 -28.30 -19.04
CA ALA A 14 7.54 -27.64 -17.85
C ALA A 14 8.62 -27.83 -16.76
N ALA A 15 9.63 -26.97 -16.78
CA ALA A 15 10.59 -26.85 -15.71
C ALA A 15 9.89 -26.15 -14.54
N SER A 16 9.18 -26.96 -13.76
CA SER A 16 8.79 -26.67 -12.39
C SER A 16 10.08 -26.45 -11.60
N ILE A 17 10.52 -25.19 -11.50
CA ILE A 17 11.42 -24.79 -10.43
C ILE A 17 10.49 -24.54 -9.23
N ASP A 18 10.28 -25.62 -8.49
CA ASP A 18 9.90 -25.57 -7.09
C ASP A 18 10.95 -24.70 -6.37
N PHE A 19 10.55 -23.51 -5.96
CA PHE A 19 11.35 -22.69 -5.06
C PHE A 19 10.64 -22.60 -3.72
N PRO A 20 10.82 -23.59 -2.83
CA PRO A 20 10.52 -23.39 -1.44
C PRO A 20 11.64 -22.53 -0.87
N GLN A 21 11.40 -21.22 -0.77
CA GLN A 21 12.18 -20.38 0.14
C GLN A 21 11.22 -19.57 1.02
N THR A 22 10.59 -20.28 1.95
CA THR A 22 10.24 -19.72 3.25
C THR A 22 11.53 -19.43 4.02
N HIS A 23 12.27 -18.39 3.61
CA HIS A 23 13.38 -17.86 4.38
C HIS A 23 13.03 -16.43 4.78
N SER A 24 12.52 -16.33 6.01
CA SER A 24 12.42 -15.09 6.75
C SER A 24 13.83 -14.52 6.91
N THR A 25 14.22 -13.55 6.08
CA THR A 25 15.26 -12.52 6.31
C THR A 25 15.47 -11.68 5.04
N MET A 26 14.61 -10.67 4.86
CA MET A 26 14.80 -9.36 4.20
C MET A 26 13.38 -8.84 3.90
N SER A 27 12.99 -7.71 4.49
CA SER A 27 11.60 -7.29 4.72
C SER A 27 10.82 -6.80 3.50
N ILE A 28 11.30 -7.07 2.29
CA ILE A 28 10.67 -6.66 1.03
C ILE A 28 10.40 -7.87 0.15
N THR A 29 9.13 -8.06 -0.23
CA THR A 29 8.71 -9.12 -1.16
C THR A 29 8.59 -8.56 -2.57
N HIS A 30 9.17 -9.25 -3.56
CA HIS A 30 9.02 -8.89 -4.97
C HIS A 30 7.80 -9.62 -5.55
N LEU A 31 6.86 -8.86 -6.11
CA LEU A 31 5.65 -9.39 -6.73
C LEU A 31 5.93 -9.72 -8.19
N ALA A 32 5.67 -10.97 -8.58
CA ALA A 32 5.77 -11.42 -9.97
C ALA A 32 4.41 -11.59 -10.65
N SER A 33 3.31 -11.72 -9.89
CA SER A 33 1.98 -11.97 -10.45
C SER A 33 0.84 -11.43 -9.58
N LEU A 34 -0.32 -11.18 -10.20
CA LEU A 34 -1.55 -10.81 -9.48
C LEU A 34 -1.97 -11.84 -8.42
N SER A 35 -1.81 -13.13 -8.70
CA SER A 35 -2.21 -14.22 -7.77
C SER A 35 -1.41 -14.19 -6.48
N GLU A 36 -0.10 -13.91 -6.58
CA GLU A 36 0.78 -13.74 -5.43
C GLU A 36 0.36 -12.54 -4.59
N LEU A 37 0.05 -11.40 -5.25
CA LEU A 37 -0.45 -10.21 -4.57
C LEU A 37 -1.75 -10.50 -3.82
N ASP A 38 -2.75 -11.10 -4.48
CA ASP A 38 -4.04 -11.41 -3.86
C ASP A 38 -3.89 -12.39 -2.68
N THR A 39 -2.94 -13.33 -2.76
CA THR A 39 -2.61 -14.24 -1.66
C THR A 39 -2.02 -13.50 -0.46
N ILE A 40 -1.07 -12.58 -0.68
CA ILE A 40 -0.45 -11.77 0.38
C ILE A 40 -1.50 -10.87 1.05
N LEU A 41 -2.35 -10.21 0.25
CA LEU A 41 -3.42 -9.35 0.75
C LEU A 41 -4.46 -10.13 1.54
N SER A 42 -4.81 -11.34 1.10
CA SER A 42 -5.76 -12.22 1.78
C SER A 42 -5.24 -12.73 3.13
N LYS A 43 -3.94 -13.00 3.23
CA LYS A 43 -3.26 -13.40 4.48
C LYS A 43 -3.09 -12.24 5.46
N SER A 44 -3.08 -11.00 4.95
CA SER A 44 -2.68 -9.81 5.71
C SER A 44 -3.75 -8.73 5.72
N LYS A 45 -5.03 -9.11 5.88
CA LYS A 45 -6.16 -8.15 5.80
C LYS A 45 -6.06 -7.02 6.82
N ASP A 46 -5.53 -7.30 8.01
CA ASP A 46 -5.43 -6.33 9.11
C ASP A 46 -4.18 -5.46 9.04
N LYS A 47 -3.18 -5.87 8.24
CA LYS A 47 -1.90 -5.16 8.10
C LYS A 47 -1.94 -4.21 6.90
N LEU A 48 -1.14 -3.15 7.00
CA LEU A 48 -0.87 -2.29 5.86
C LEU A 48 0.06 -3.03 4.90
N SER A 49 -0.26 -3.01 3.61
CA SER A 49 0.62 -3.44 2.53
C SER A 49 0.96 -2.24 1.66
N VAL A 50 2.25 -2.00 1.43
CA VAL A 50 2.75 -0.89 0.60
C VAL A 50 3.43 -1.49 -0.62
N ILE A 51 2.93 -1.18 -1.81
CA ILE A 51 3.50 -1.62 -3.07
C ILE A 51 4.26 -0.47 -3.71
N ASP A 52 5.56 -0.65 -3.92
CA ASP A 52 6.44 0.20 -4.73
C ASP A 52 6.42 -0.27 -6.18
N PHE A 53 5.75 0.48 -7.05
CA PHE A 53 5.79 0.27 -8.49
C PHE A 53 7.00 0.99 -9.07
N HIS A 54 7.97 0.20 -9.54
CA HIS A 54 9.24 0.68 -10.06
C HIS A 54 9.56 0.06 -11.42
N ALA A 55 10.61 0.59 -12.06
CA ALA A 55 11.25 -0.02 -13.21
C ALA A 55 12.78 0.02 -13.03
N THR A 56 13.49 -0.92 -13.64
CA THR A 56 14.96 -1.01 -13.55
C THR A 56 15.68 0.17 -14.22
N TRP A 57 15.07 0.74 -15.26
CA TRP A 57 15.58 1.90 -16.00
C TRP A 57 15.17 3.26 -15.40
N CYS A 58 14.41 3.27 -14.31
CA CYS A 58 13.91 4.48 -13.67
C CYS A 58 14.94 5.07 -12.68
N GLY A 59 15.61 6.15 -13.08
CA GLY A 59 16.56 6.88 -12.23
C GLY A 59 15.99 7.33 -10.87
N PRO A 60 14.82 8.02 -10.82
CA PRO A 60 14.20 8.43 -9.56
C PRO A 60 13.83 7.27 -8.63
N CYS A 61 13.57 6.08 -9.18
CA CYS A 61 13.26 4.88 -8.40
C CYS A 61 14.47 4.41 -7.60
N HIS A 62 15.67 4.47 -8.20
CA HIS A 62 16.93 4.14 -7.50
C HIS A 62 17.20 5.10 -6.33
N ALA A 63 16.85 6.37 -6.47
CA ALA A 63 17.05 7.37 -5.41
C ALA A 63 16.18 7.10 -4.17
N ILE A 64 14.95 6.63 -4.35
CA ILE A 64 14.01 6.39 -3.24
C ILE A 64 14.10 4.96 -2.67
N ALA A 65 14.63 4.00 -3.43
CA ALA A 65 14.81 2.61 -3.01
C ALA A 65 15.44 2.42 -1.60
N PRO A 66 16.54 3.11 -1.22
CA PRO A 66 17.12 2.95 0.13
C PRO A 66 16.20 3.46 1.25
N THR A 67 15.37 4.47 0.96
CA THR A 67 14.36 4.95 1.90
C THR A 67 13.27 3.90 2.12
N PHE A 68 12.78 3.32 1.04
CA PHE A 68 11.77 2.24 1.10
C PHE A 68 12.31 1.02 1.87
N GLU A 69 13.57 0.65 1.64
CA GLU A 69 14.25 -0.41 2.39
C GLU A 69 14.39 -0.09 3.88
N SER A 70 14.77 1.14 4.22
CA SER A 70 14.84 1.61 5.62
C SER A 70 13.47 1.53 6.30
N LEU A 71 12.40 1.92 5.62
CA LEU A 71 11.03 1.81 6.14
C LEU A 71 10.62 0.36 6.38
N SER A 72 10.99 -0.57 5.49
CA SER A 72 10.76 -2.00 5.71
C SER A 72 11.51 -2.56 6.93
N LYS A 73 12.64 -1.93 7.28
CA LYS A 73 13.40 -2.28 8.49
C LYS A 73 12.73 -1.74 9.75
N GLN A 74 12.18 -0.53 9.69
CA GLN A 74 11.52 0.11 10.82
C GLN A 74 10.12 -0.46 11.11
N TYR A 75 9.31 -0.71 10.09
CA TYR A 75 7.90 -1.09 10.22
C TYR A 75 7.69 -2.58 9.90
N LYS A 76 8.06 -3.46 10.85
CA LYS A 76 7.90 -4.92 10.70
C LYS A 76 6.47 -5.42 10.66
N ASN A 77 5.52 -4.59 11.07
CA ASN A 77 4.09 -4.85 11.03
C ASN A 77 3.42 -4.45 9.71
N VAL A 78 4.19 -3.91 8.77
CA VAL A 78 3.75 -3.49 7.43
C VAL A 78 4.40 -4.42 6.39
N ASN A 79 3.63 -4.83 5.39
CA ASN A 79 4.15 -5.59 4.27
C ASN A 79 4.71 -4.61 3.23
N PHE A 80 6.01 -4.68 2.95
CA PHE A 80 6.63 -3.90 1.88
C PHE A 80 6.79 -4.79 0.66
N LEU A 81 6.20 -4.37 -0.45
CA LEU A 81 6.12 -5.12 -1.69
C LEU A 81 6.75 -4.27 -2.80
N LYS A 82 7.51 -4.89 -3.70
CA LYS A 82 8.04 -4.25 -4.91
C LYS A 82 7.44 -4.90 -6.13
N CYS A 83 6.93 -4.09 -7.03
CA CYS A 83 6.36 -4.51 -8.30
C CYS A 83 7.17 -3.86 -9.43
N ASP A 84 7.86 -4.68 -10.21
CA ASP A 84 8.45 -4.21 -11.46
C ASP A 84 7.34 -4.10 -12.51
N VAL A 85 7.11 -2.90 -13.04
CA VAL A 85 6.04 -2.67 -14.02
C VAL A 85 6.31 -3.38 -15.35
N ASP A 86 7.56 -3.73 -15.67
CA ASP A 86 7.91 -4.45 -16.89
C ASP A 86 7.70 -5.95 -16.75
N ALA A 87 7.91 -6.50 -15.54
CA ALA A 87 7.72 -7.91 -15.24
C ALA A 87 6.25 -8.25 -14.90
N ALA A 88 5.58 -7.42 -14.10
CA ALA A 88 4.23 -7.64 -13.58
C ALA A 88 3.25 -6.56 -14.08
N LYS A 89 3.10 -6.49 -15.41
CA LYS A 89 2.25 -5.50 -16.12
C LYS A 89 0.78 -5.57 -15.74
N ASP A 90 0.31 -6.76 -15.42
CA ASP A 90 -1.05 -7.06 -14.96
C ASP A 90 -1.37 -6.33 -13.65
N ILE A 91 -0.43 -6.35 -12.69
CA ILE A 91 -0.55 -5.60 -11.42
C ILE A 91 -0.53 -4.10 -11.69
N ALA A 92 0.44 -3.61 -12.48
CA ALA A 92 0.56 -2.18 -12.79
C ALA A 92 -0.71 -1.63 -13.47
N THR A 93 -1.32 -2.42 -14.36
CA THR A 93 -2.56 -2.08 -15.06
C THR A 93 -3.75 -2.04 -14.10
N ARG A 94 -3.89 -3.04 -13.20
CA ARG A 94 -4.98 -3.11 -12.20
C ARG A 94 -5.02 -1.87 -11.32
N TYR A 95 -3.87 -1.29 -11.00
CA TYR A 95 -3.78 -0.09 -10.17
C TYR A 95 -3.59 1.22 -10.95
N ALA A 96 -3.69 1.18 -12.29
CA ALA A 96 -3.55 2.32 -13.19
C ALA A 96 -2.26 3.14 -12.93
N VAL A 97 -1.13 2.45 -12.81
CA VAL A 97 0.17 3.10 -12.59
C VAL A 97 0.66 3.72 -13.89
N SER A 98 0.73 5.05 -13.92
CA SER A 98 1.14 5.83 -15.10
C SER A 98 2.50 6.52 -14.96
N ALA A 99 3.08 6.49 -13.77
CA ALA A 99 4.35 7.15 -13.46
C ALA A 99 5.09 6.37 -12.38
N MET A 100 6.42 6.42 -12.41
CA MET A 100 7.27 5.73 -11.44
C MET A 100 8.24 6.69 -10.76
N PRO A 101 8.58 6.46 -9.48
CA PRO A 101 7.98 5.44 -8.62
C PRO A 101 6.54 5.83 -8.22
N THR A 102 5.66 4.85 -8.03
CA THR A 102 4.34 5.06 -7.41
C THR A 102 4.18 4.08 -6.27
N PHE A 103 3.85 4.60 -5.09
CA PHE A 103 3.59 3.82 -3.89
C PHE A 103 2.09 3.73 -3.65
N ILE A 104 1.58 2.51 -3.54
CA ILE A 104 0.16 2.26 -3.24
C ILE A 104 0.03 1.60 -1.89
N PHE A 105 -0.85 2.14 -1.07
CA PHE A 105 -1.11 1.69 0.28
C PHE A 105 -2.43 0.94 0.29
N LEU A 106 -2.38 -0.33 0.70
CA LEU A 106 -3.52 -1.23 0.72
C LEU A 106 -3.76 -1.73 2.15
N LYS A 107 -5.03 -1.78 2.56
CA LYS A 107 -5.47 -2.44 3.79
C LYS A 107 -6.70 -3.29 3.48
N GLY A 108 -6.66 -4.58 3.82
CA GLY A 108 -7.73 -5.51 3.43
C GLY A 108 -7.97 -5.61 1.92
N GLY A 109 -6.97 -5.30 1.09
CA GLY A 109 -7.11 -5.24 -0.37
C GLY A 109 -7.73 -3.96 -0.92
N VAL A 110 -8.09 -3.00 -0.06
CA VAL A 110 -8.63 -1.70 -0.45
C VAL A 110 -7.52 -0.65 -0.44
N LYS A 111 -7.47 0.20 -1.47
CA LYS A 111 -6.54 1.33 -1.53
C LYS A 111 -6.90 2.40 -0.52
N VAL A 112 -6.01 2.66 0.44
CA VAL A 112 -6.18 3.68 1.48
C VAL A 112 -5.40 4.96 1.20
N ASP A 113 -4.31 4.87 0.45
CA ASP A 113 -3.49 6.03 0.07
C ASP A 113 -2.64 5.74 -1.17
N GLN A 114 -2.09 6.81 -1.77
CA GLN A 114 -1.19 6.72 -2.91
C GLN A 114 -0.20 7.89 -2.91
N VAL A 115 1.07 7.59 -3.09
CA VAL A 115 2.14 8.59 -3.27
C VAL A 115 2.76 8.38 -4.65
N ARG A 116 2.84 9.45 -5.44
CA ARG A 116 3.48 9.41 -6.76
C ARG A 116 4.81 10.17 -6.73
N GLY A 117 5.79 9.66 -7.46
CA GLY A 117 7.14 10.21 -7.54
C GLY A 117 8.03 9.85 -6.35
N ALA A 118 9.31 10.17 -6.48
CA ALA A 118 10.35 9.93 -5.47
C ALA A 118 10.25 10.94 -4.30
N ASN A 119 9.09 11.02 -3.66
CA ASN A 119 8.85 11.92 -2.53
C ASN A 119 9.03 11.17 -1.20
N LYS A 120 10.22 11.31 -0.61
CA LYS A 120 10.58 10.71 0.67
C LYS A 120 9.66 11.10 1.81
N ALA A 121 9.42 12.40 2.01
CA ALA A 121 8.60 12.88 3.12
C ALA A 121 7.16 12.36 3.05
N ALA A 122 6.55 12.42 1.85
CA ALA A 122 5.19 11.91 1.66
C ALA A 122 5.08 10.39 1.87
N LEU A 123 6.10 9.64 1.44
CA LEU A 123 6.17 8.18 1.66
C LEU A 123 6.25 7.85 3.16
N GLU A 124 7.17 8.48 3.89
CA GLU A 124 7.35 8.29 5.34
C GLU A 124 6.10 8.67 6.13
N ASP A 125 5.49 9.81 5.79
CA ASP A 125 4.26 10.30 6.44
C ASP A 125 3.07 9.38 6.14
N ALA A 126 2.94 8.85 4.92
CA ALA A 126 1.89 7.90 4.59
C ALA A 126 2.06 6.58 5.33
N VAL A 127 3.28 6.02 5.41
CA VAL A 127 3.55 4.82 6.21
C VAL A 127 3.23 5.07 7.68
N ARG A 128 3.68 6.20 8.25
CA ARG A 128 3.41 6.56 9.65
C ARG A 128 1.90 6.69 9.94
N ARG A 129 1.14 7.29 9.03
CA ARG A 129 -0.32 7.46 9.19
C ARG A 129 -1.09 6.14 9.14
N HIS A 130 -0.67 5.19 8.31
CA HIS A 130 -1.46 3.98 8.01
C HIS A 130 -0.93 2.69 8.65
N SER A 131 0.27 2.70 9.26
CA SER A 131 0.90 1.52 9.86
C SER A 131 0.23 0.99 11.15
N GLY A 132 -0.96 1.49 11.51
CA GLY A 132 -1.65 1.15 12.76
C GLY A 132 -1.00 1.85 13.97
N PRO A 133 -1.45 1.57 15.21
CA PRO A 133 -0.84 2.14 16.41
C PRO A 133 0.54 1.50 16.63
N ALA A 134 1.53 1.90 15.84
CA ALA A 134 2.91 1.92 16.33
C ALA A 134 2.89 2.93 17.48
N SER A 135 3.03 2.41 18.70
CA SER A 135 3.08 3.16 19.96
C SER A 135 3.62 4.57 19.72
N SER A 136 2.73 5.53 19.86
CA SER A 136 3.03 6.95 19.84
C SER A 136 4.06 7.24 20.93
N SER A 137 5.33 7.13 20.60
CA SER A 137 6.24 8.20 20.97
C SER A 137 6.18 9.19 19.82
N ALA A 138 5.04 9.83 19.53
CA ALA A 138 4.70 11.08 20.21
C ALA A 138 5.67 11.39 21.37
N PHE A 139 6.91 11.71 21.01
CA PHE A 139 7.72 12.60 21.82
C PHE A 139 6.94 13.93 21.89
N THR A 140 5.96 13.97 22.80
CA THR A 140 5.45 15.20 23.39
C THR A 140 6.50 15.66 24.41
N GLY A 141 7.75 15.80 23.97
CA GLY A 141 8.68 16.68 24.61
C GLY A 141 8.54 18.00 23.88
N LYS A 142 7.87 18.97 24.50
CA LYS A 142 8.15 20.37 24.20
C LYS A 142 9.67 20.51 24.23
N GLY A 143 10.31 20.74 23.08
CA GLY A 143 11.66 21.27 23.08
C GLY A 143 11.61 22.53 23.92
N GLN A 144 12.18 22.49 25.13
CA GLN A 144 12.29 23.66 25.97
C GLN A 144 13.34 24.55 25.30
N THR A 145 12.88 25.55 24.57
CA THR A 145 13.69 26.72 24.26
C THR A 145 14.06 27.35 25.60
N LEU A 146 15.34 27.28 25.98
CA LEU A 146 15.85 27.96 27.16
C LEU A 146 15.80 29.47 26.91
N GLY A 147 14.80 30.14 27.48
CA GLY A 147 14.74 31.60 27.54
C GLY A 147 13.39 32.18 27.11
N GLY A 148 12.53 32.45 28.09
CA GLY A 148 11.29 33.23 27.92
C GLY A 148 10.16 32.68 28.76
N GLY A 149 9.86 33.34 29.89
CA GLY A 149 8.96 32.87 30.95
C GLY A 149 7.47 32.70 30.56
N PRO A 150 6.65 32.21 31.51
CA PRO A 150 5.30 31.72 31.24
C PRO A 150 4.29 32.87 31.13
N ALA A 151 3.57 32.92 30.02
CA ALA A 151 2.28 33.60 29.93
C ALA A 151 1.14 32.56 30.07
N PRO A 152 0.02 32.92 30.69
CA PRO A 152 -0.98 31.96 31.14
C PRO A 152 -1.70 31.30 29.96
N ILE A 153 -2.01 30.02 30.15
CA ILE A 153 -2.68 29.15 29.21
C ILE A 153 -4.15 29.60 29.16
N ASP A 154 -4.54 30.31 28.11
CA ASP A 154 -5.93 30.66 27.87
C ASP A 154 -6.67 29.43 27.33
N ILE A 155 -7.63 28.93 28.11
CA ILE A 155 -8.38 27.68 27.84
C ILE A 155 -9.41 27.86 26.70
N ALA A 156 -9.43 29.01 26.03
CA ALA A 156 -10.39 29.31 24.96
C ALA A 156 -10.12 28.59 23.61
N ASP A 157 -8.91 28.08 23.32
CA ASP A 157 -8.59 27.52 21.98
C ASP A 157 -8.76 25.99 21.84
N VAL A 158 -9.14 25.29 22.91
CA VAL A 158 -9.45 23.83 22.87
C VAL A 158 -10.77 23.52 22.15
N LYS A 159 -11.52 24.53 21.70
CA LYS A 159 -12.73 24.34 20.90
C LYS A 159 -12.48 24.31 19.39
N SER A 160 -11.36 24.86 18.92
CA SER A 160 -11.02 24.96 17.49
C SER A 160 -10.58 23.62 16.89
N THR A 161 -9.88 22.80 17.68
CA THR A 161 -9.26 21.54 17.22
C THR A 161 -10.21 20.33 17.32
N VAL A 162 -11.30 20.42 18.08
CA VAL A 162 -12.36 19.39 18.16
C VAL A 162 -13.48 19.60 17.13
N SER A 163 -13.51 20.72 16.39
CA SER A 163 -14.47 20.91 15.29
C SER A 163 -13.99 20.41 13.92
N GLN A 164 -12.70 20.15 13.72
CA GLN A 164 -12.20 19.68 12.41
C GLN A 164 -12.21 18.14 12.25
N ALA A 165 -12.32 17.37 13.34
CA ALA A 165 -12.47 15.91 13.28
C ALA A 165 -13.91 15.43 12.96
N THR A 166 -14.89 16.34 12.93
CA THR A 166 -16.31 16.05 12.57
C THR A 166 -16.79 16.77 11.30
N GLY A 167 -15.85 17.27 10.48
CA GLY A 167 -16.15 17.99 9.23
C GLY A 167 -16.14 17.12 7.97
N LYS A 168 -15.44 15.97 7.96
CA LYS A 168 -15.15 15.20 6.74
C LYS A 168 -16.04 13.96 6.56
N VAL A 169 -17.32 14.12 6.87
CA VAL A 169 -18.42 13.22 6.45
C VAL A 169 -19.55 13.98 5.75
N LYS A 170 -19.45 15.32 5.66
CA LYS A 170 -20.51 16.18 5.10
C LYS A 170 -20.25 16.58 3.65
N ASN A 171 -19.00 16.48 3.22
CA ASN A 171 -18.54 16.80 1.86
C ASN A 171 -18.21 15.52 1.08
N LEU A 172 -19.18 14.61 1.00
CA LEU A 172 -19.17 13.55 -0.01
C LEU A 172 -19.67 14.15 -1.32
N ASP A 173 -18.94 13.88 -2.39
CA ASP A 173 -19.26 14.28 -3.76
C ASP A 173 -20.75 13.97 -4.06
N PRO A 174 -21.50 14.88 -4.70
CA PRO A 174 -22.92 14.70 -4.98
C PRO A 174 -23.22 13.39 -5.73
N GLN A 175 -22.26 12.84 -6.49
CA GLN A 175 -22.43 11.56 -7.17
C GLN A 175 -22.45 10.37 -6.21
N VAL A 176 -21.68 10.41 -5.12
CA VAL A 176 -21.61 9.33 -4.13
C VAL A 176 -22.90 9.25 -3.29
N LYS A 177 -23.55 10.40 -3.05
CA LYS A 177 -24.85 10.46 -2.36
C LYS A 177 -25.96 9.83 -3.19
N ILE A 178 -25.97 10.07 -4.50
CA ILE A 178 -26.94 9.47 -5.43
C ILE A 178 -26.70 7.96 -5.53
N LEU A 179 -25.44 7.51 -5.63
CA LEU A 179 -25.10 6.10 -5.69
C LEU A 179 -25.54 5.33 -4.43
N LEU A 180 -25.34 5.91 -3.25
CA LEU A 180 -25.80 5.34 -1.98
C LEU A 180 -27.32 5.29 -1.86
N ALA A 181 -28.02 6.33 -2.33
CA ALA A 181 -29.48 6.35 -2.34
C ALA A 181 -30.07 5.30 -3.29
N LEU A 182 -29.49 5.12 -4.48
CA LEU A 182 -29.88 4.10 -5.44
C LEU A 182 -29.61 2.69 -4.91
N ALA A 183 -28.46 2.46 -4.28
CA ALA A 183 -28.13 1.19 -3.64
C ALA A 183 -29.09 0.84 -2.49
N ALA A 184 -29.42 1.82 -1.64
CA ALA A 184 -30.38 1.63 -0.55
C ALA A 184 -31.80 1.34 -1.08
N ALA A 185 -32.24 2.06 -2.12
CA ALA A 185 -33.54 1.83 -2.74
C ALA A 185 -33.62 0.45 -3.43
N TYR A 186 -32.54 0.01 -4.08
CA TYR A 186 -32.46 -1.33 -4.69
C TYR A 186 -32.52 -2.44 -3.65
N LEU A 187 -31.80 -2.29 -2.53
CA LEU A 187 -31.85 -3.25 -1.42
C LEU A 187 -33.23 -3.30 -0.76
N LEU A 188 -33.91 -2.16 -0.62
CA LEU A 188 -35.26 -2.10 -0.08
C LEU A 188 -36.28 -2.77 -1.02
N PHE A 189 -36.15 -2.52 -2.32
CA PHE A 189 -37.02 -3.08 -3.36
C PHE A 189 -36.86 -4.60 -3.49
N TRP A 190 -35.62 -5.10 -3.39
CA TRP A 190 -35.34 -6.55 -3.36
C TRP A 190 -35.79 -7.22 -2.06
N TYR A 191 -35.84 -6.50 -0.95
CA TYR A 191 -36.30 -7.04 0.34
C TYR A 191 -37.84 -7.09 0.45
N LEU A 192 -38.56 -6.24 -0.30
CA LEU A 192 -40.03 -6.19 -0.32
C LEU A 192 -40.68 -6.96 -1.48
N SER A 193 -39.90 -7.51 -2.40
CA SER A 193 -40.37 -8.37 -3.52
C SER A 193 -40.00 -9.82 -3.28
#